data_AF-A0A6L8GGM8-F1
#
_entry.id   AF-A0A6L8GGM8-F1
#
_cell.length_a   1.000
_cell.length_b   1.000
_cell.length_c   1.000
_cell.angle_alpha   90.00
_cell.angle_beta   90.00
_cell.angle_gamma   90.00
#
_symmetry.space_group_name_H-M   'P 1'
#
loop_
_entity.id
_entity.type
_entity.pdbx_description
1 polymer ?
#
loop_
_entity_poly.entity_id
_entity_poly.type
_entity_poly.pdbx_seq_one_letter_code
_entity_poly.pdbx_strand_id
1 'polypeptide(L)'
;MLESLMSDRRTPCRMIAALAGAVACLLTAVLDAEDWPQWRGADRDAVWRETGIVERFAEGGLIVKWRTPVRAGFAGPAVADGRVFVLDYQETPGSRTMDGRERLVALDEETGAVLWTREWPATYRNIVPVFATGPRATPAVDGDRVYILGAAGMLSCFDTASGDLIWQIDTVADYGVTVPVYGVAHSPLVEG
;
A
#
# COMPACT_ATOMS: atom_id res chain seq x y z
N MET A 1 -79.07 -15.86 -50.44
CA MET A 1 -79.55 -14.47 -50.31
C MET A 1 -78.65 -13.80 -49.29
N LEU A 2 -77.66 -13.03 -49.79
CA LEU A 2 -77.00 -11.87 -49.17
C LEU A 2 -76.34 -12.06 -47.79
N GLU A 3 -75.15 -11.60 -47.45
CA GLU A 3 -74.02 -10.90 -48.08
C GLU A 3 -73.06 -10.60 -46.90
N SER A 4 -71.77 -10.33 -47.16
CA SER A 4 -70.89 -9.49 -46.32
C SER A 4 -70.41 -10.01 -44.94
N LEU A 5 -69.17 -9.81 -44.47
CA LEU A 5 -68.07 -8.96 -44.90
C LEU A 5 -66.74 -9.45 -44.27
N MET A 6 -65.66 -9.22 -45.00
CA MET A 6 -64.26 -9.31 -44.58
C MET A 6 -63.92 -8.36 -43.42
N SER A 7 -63.05 -8.79 -42.50
CA SER A 7 -62.15 -7.96 -41.67
C SER A 7 -61.39 -8.91 -40.73
N ASP A 8 -60.11 -8.86 -40.43
CA ASP A 8 -58.91 -8.18 -40.91
C ASP A 8 -57.74 -9.02 -40.34
N ARG A 9 -56.58 -8.96 -40.99
CA ARG A 9 -55.34 -9.63 -40.61
C ARG A 9 -54.88 -9.13 -39.23
N ARG A 10 -54.18 -10.00 -38.48
CA ARG A 10 -52.85 -9.75 -37.88
C ARG A 10 -52.46 -10.90 -36.93
N THR A 11 -51.59 -11.78 -37.40
CA THR A 11 -50.62 -12.43 -36.50
C THR A 11 -49.56 -11.38 -36.16
N PRO A 12 -49.06 -11.35 -34.92
CA PRO A 12 -47.61 -11.39 -34.82
C PRO A 12 -47.13 -12.40 -33.78
N CYS A 13 -46.39 -13.36 -34.30
CA CYS A 13 -45.20 -13.94 -33.68
C CYS A 13 -44.41 -12.87 -32.90
N ARG A 14 -44.20 -13.08 -31.60
CA ARG A 14 -43.11 -12.51 -30.77
C ARG A 14 -43.22 -13.02 -29.34
N MET A 15 -42.93 -14.30 -29.14
CA MET A 15 -42.82 -14.85 -27.78
C MET A 15 -41.69 -15.88 -27.70
N ILE A 16 -40.50 -15.54 -28.23
CA ILE A 16 -39.27 -16.34 -28.03
C ILE A 16 -38.05 -15.47 -27.65
N ALA A 17 -38.12 -14.14 -27.74
CA ALA A 17 -36.94 -13.28 -27.55
C ALA A 17 -36.82 -12.63 -26.16
N ALA A 18 -37.02 -13.38 -25.07
CA ALA A 18 -36.90 -12.81 -23.71
C ALA A 18 -36.08 -13.65 -22.71
N LEU A 19 -35.41 -14.72 -23.15
CA LEU A 19 -34.58 -15.56 -22.27
C LEU A 19 -33.09 -15.64 -22.66
N ALA A 20 -32.66 -14.85 -23.66
CA ALA A 20 -31.26 -14.79 -24.08
C ALA A 20 -30.45 -13.64 -23.44
N GLY A 21 -31.09 -12.80 -22.61
CA GLY A 21 -30.49 -11.53 -22.14
C GLY A 21 -29.93 -11.51 -20.72
N ALA A 22 -30.04 -12.61 -19.94
CA ALA A 22 -29.78 -12.58 -18.49
C ALA A 22 -28.56 -13.39 -18.01
N VAL A 23 -27.77 -13.97 -18.91
CA VAL A 23 -26.56 -14.75 -18.54
C VAL A 23 -25.33 -14.26 -19.30
N ALA A 24 -25.19 -12.95 -19.44
CA ALA A 24 -23.87 -12.36 -19.53
C ALA A 24 -23.38 -12.16 -18.10
N CYS A 25 -23.08 -13.26 -17.42
CA CYS A 25 -22.21 -13.21 -16.24
C CYS A 25 -20.94 -12.53 -16.72
N LEU A 26 -20.76 -11.27 -16.30
CA LEU A 26 -19.49 -10.58 -16.41
C LEU A 26 -18.46 -11.46 -15.71
N LEU A 27 -17.74 -12.25 -16.50
CA LEU A 27 -16.42 -12.72 -16.15
C LEU A 27 -15.53 -11.48 -16.15
N THR A 28 -15.67 -10.66 -15.11
CA THR A 28 -14.54 -9.82 -14.70
C THR A 28 -13.47 -10.81 -14.29
N ALA A 29 -12.49 -11.00 -15.17
CA ALA A 29 -11.22 -11.56 -14.72
C ALA A 29 -10.81 -10.71 -13.54
N VAL A 30 -10.83 -11.29 -12.34
CA VAL A 30 -10.19 -10.69 -11.18
C VAL A 30 -8.72 -10.75 -11.54
N LEU A 31 -8.20 -9.64 -12.04
CA LEU A 31 -6.76 -9.42 -12.08
C LEU A 31 -6.40 -9.26 -10.61
N ASP A 32 -6.02 -10.37 -9.99
CA ASP A 32 -5.49 -10.38 -8.64
C ASP A 32 -4.01 -10.01 -8.77
N ALA A 33 -3.70 -8.75 -8.48
CA ALA A 33 -2.32 -8.34 -8.30
C ALA A 33 -1.90 -8.77 -6.90
N GLU A 34 -0.77 -9.47 -6.79
CA GLU A 34 -0.24 -9.98 -5.55
C GLU A 34 0.35 -8.82 -4.73
N ASP A 35 -0.20 -8.63 -3.54
CA ASP A 35 0.31 -7.66 -2.58
C ASP A 35 1.74 -7.99 -2.12
N TRP A 36 2.46 -6.96 -1.68
CA TRP A 36 3.78 -7.09 -1.04
C TRP A 36 3.75 -6.48 0.36
N PRO A 37 3.02 -7.10 1.32
CA PRO A 37 2.61 -6.44 2.55
C PRO A 37 3.73 -6.30 3.58
N GLN A 38 4.87 -6.97 3.39
CA GLN A 38 5.96 -6.99 4.37
C GLN A 38 7.34 -7.21 3.73
N TRP A 39 8.39 -7.11 4.55
CA TRP A 39 9.75 -7.42 4.15
C TRP A 39 9.85 -8.82 3.53
N ARG A 40 10.33 -8.87 2.28
CA ARG A 40 10.46 -10.09 1.45
C ARG A 40 9.13 -10.71 0.98
N GLY A 41 8.04 -9.95 0.94
CA GLY A 41 6.76 -10.37 0.38
C GLY A 41 5.91 -11.18 1.36
N ALA A 42 4.72 -11.60 0.92
CA ALA A 42 3.73 -12.30 1.75
C ALA A 42 4.33 -13.55 2.43
N ASP A 43 5.05 -14.37 1.68
CA ASP A 43 5.71 -15.61 2.17
C ASP A 43 7.08 -15.37 2.82
N ARG A 44 7.57 -14.12 2.83
CA ARG A 44 8.92 -13.72 3.30
C ARG A 44 10.09 -14.43 2.63
N ASP A 45 9.88 -15.08 1.49
CA ASP A 45 10.92 -15.79 0.75
C ASP A 45 11.64 -14.91 -0.28
N ALA A 46 11.16 -13.68 -0.50
CA ALA A 46 11.61 -12.72 -1.51
C ALA A 46 11.35 -13.19 -2.95
N VAL A 47 10.30 -13.98 -3.15
CA VAL A 47 9.87 -14.43 -4.47
C VAL A 47 8.61 -13.66 -4.87
N TRP A 48 8.66 -13.08 -6.07
CA TRP A 48 7.49 -12.52 -6.74
C TRP A 48 6.85 -13.62 -7.60
N ARG A 49 5.54 -13.86 -7.45
CA ARG A 49 4.88 -15.02 -8.09
C ARG A 49 3.97 -14.64 -9.24
N GLU A 50 3.74 -13.35 -9.50
CA GLU A 50 2.94 -12.96 -10.66
C GLU A 50 3.59 -13.31 -11.99
N THR A 51 2.73 -13.43 -13.00
CA THR A 51 3.11 -13.64 -14.39
C THR A 51 3.00 -12.34 -15.18
N GLY A 52 3.50 -12.31 -16.43
CA GLY A 52 3.39 -11.10 -17.28
C GLY A 52 4.51 -10.06 -17.06
N ILE A 53 5.53 -10.39 -16.27
CA ILE A 53 6.76 -9.59 -16.19
C ILE A 53 7.43 -9.58 -17.56
N VAL A 54 7.81 -8.39 -18.02
CA VAL A 54 8.53 -8.23 -19.27
C VAL A 54 9.98 -8.69 -19.11
N GLU A 55 10.44 -9.59 -20.00
CA GLU A 55 11.85 -10.01 -20.02
C GLU A 55 12.80 -8.93 -20.57
N ARG A 56 12.24 -8.01 -21.37
CA ARG A 56 12.96 -6.88 -21.97
C ARG A 56 12.07 -5.65 -21.97
N PHE A 57 12.66 -4.50 -21.67
CA PHE A 57 11.97 -3.24 -21.86
C PHE A 57 11.83 -2.94 -23.35
N ALA A 58 10.72 -2.29 -23.72
CA ALA A 58 10.58 -1.71 -25.04
C ALA A 58 11.71 -0.68 -25.29
N GLU A 59 11.97 -0.34 -26.56
CA GLU A 59 13.03 0.61 -26.93
C GLU A 59 12.88 1.97 -26.21
N GLY A 60 11.65 2.40 -25.95
CA GLY A 60 11.33 3.61 -25.16
C GLY A 60 11.33 3.44 -23.64
N GLY A 61 11.65 2.25 -23.12
CA GLY A 61 11.62 1.93 -21.69
C GLY A 61 10.23 1.67 -21.12
N LEU A 62 10.14 1.56 -19.80
CA LEU A 62 8.87 1.48 -19.07
C LEU A 62 8.21 2.86 -18.98
N ILE A 63 6.89 2.89 -19.15
CA ILE A 63 6.10 4.11 -18.93
C ILE A 63 5.96 4.33 -17.43
N VAL A 64 6.45 5.47 -16.94
CA VAL A 64 6.23 5.89 -15.56
C VAL A 64 4.74 6.18 -15.37
N LYS A 65 4.08 5.42 -14.48
CA LYS A 65 2.66 5.61 -14.14
C LYS A 65 2.44 6.83 -13.25
N TRP A 66 3.23 6.95 -12.19
CA TRP A 66 3.18 8.08 -11.28
C TRP A 66 4.53 8.30 -10.57
N ARG A 67 4.67 9.45 -9.92
CA ARG A 67 5.79 9.79 -9.03
C ARG A 67 5.29 10.62 -7.87
N THR A 68 5.71 10.26 -6.66
CA THR A 68 5.37 10.98 -5.44
C THR A 68 6.64 11.36 -4.69
N PRO A 69 6.86 12.65 -4.38
CA PRO A 69 7.99 13.05 -3.55
C PRO A 69 7.86 12.45 -2.15
N VAL A 70 8.90 11.74 -1.71
CA VAL A 70 9.08 11.28 -0.33
C VAL A 70 10.33 11.92 0.26
N ARG A 71 10.43 11.93 1.60
CA ARG A 71 11.61 12.47 2.29
C ARG A 71 12.68 11.40 2.45
N ALA A 72 13.72 11.72 3.22
CA ALA A 72 14.86 10.86 3.41
C ALA A 72 14.48 9.58 4.19
N GLY A 73 14.95 8.42 3.75
CA GLY A 73 14.72 7.14 4.40
C GLY A 73 15.39 6.01 3.62
N PHE A 74 15.46 4.84 4.25
CA PHE A 74 15.99 3.60 3.66
C PHE A 74 14.96 2.46 3.65
N ALA A 75 13.82 2.65 4.32
CA ALA A 75 12.76 1.66 4.37
C ALA A 75 12.24 1.35 2.96
N GLY A 76 12.09 0.06 2.66
CA GLY A 76 11.31 -0.37 1.51
C GLY A 76 9.82 -0.05 1.71
N PRO A 77 9.04 0.07 0.63
CA PRO A 77 7.59 0.16 0.72
C PRO A 77 6.99 -1.18 1.12
N ALA A 78 5.81 -1.14 1.74
CA ALA A 78 4.87 -2.25 1.76
C ALA A 78 3.66 -1.88 0.87
N VAL A 79 3.17 -2.83 0.08
CA VAL A 79 1.99 -2.65 -0.78
C VAL A 79 0.92 -3.62 -0.33
N ALA A 80 -0.27 -3.11 0.00
CA ALA A 80 -1.40 -3.92 0.43
C ALA A 80 -2.73 -3.22 0.16
N ASP A 81 -3.71 -3.96 -0.35
CA ASP A 81 -5.10 -3.50 -0.53
C ASP A 81 -5.21 -2.10 -1.19
N GLY A 82 -4.53 -1.91 -2.33
CA GLY A 82 -4.58 -0.66 -3.09
C GLY A 82 -3.78 0.50 -2.49
N ARG A 83 -2.89 0.22 -1.53
CA ARG A 83 -2.10 1.24 -0.82
C ARG A 83 -0.62 0.92 -0.80
N VAL A 84 0.19 1.97 -0.89
CA VAL A 84 1.65 1.90 -0.69
C VAL A 84 2.00 2.62 0.61
N PHE A 85 2.61 1.92 1.55
CA PHE A 85 3.09 2.45 2.83
C PHE A 85 4.59 2.68 2.79
N VAL A 86 5.01 3.92 3.04
CA VAL A 86 6.42 4.33 3.04
C VAL A 86 6.76 5.05 4.34
N LEU A 87 7.94 4.75 4.89
CA LEU A 87 8.49 5.51 6.00
C LEU A 87 9.53 6.51 5.50
N ASP A 88 9.43 7.76 5.95
CA ASP A 88 10.41 8.81 5.67
C ASP A 88 10.72 9.68 6.89
N TYR A 89 11.70 10.58 6.77
CA TYR A 89 12.16 11.45 7.84
C TYR A 89 12.36 12.88 7.36
N GLN A 90 11.88 13.82 8.18
CA GLN A 90 12.11 15.25 8.04
C GLN A 90 12.95 15.75 9.20
N GLU A 91 14.21 16.08 8.92
CA GLU A 91 15.03 16.78 9.90
C GLU A 91 14.48 18.19 10.16
N THR A 92 14.52 18.61 11.41
CA THR A 92 14.23 19.99 11.82
C THR A 92 15.40 20.88 11.38
N PRO A 93 15.17 21.91 10.53
CA PRO A 93 16.23 22.79 10.09
C PRO A 93 17.01 23.40 11.25
N GLY A 94 18.34 23.30 11.21
CA GLY A 94 19.22 23.86 12.23
C GLY A 94 19.31 23.03 13.53
N SER A 95 18.74 21.82 13.57
CA SER A 95 18.94 20.93 14.72
C SER A 95 20.43 20.60 14.90
N ARG A 96 20.90 20.72 16.15
CA ARG A 96 22.26 20.32 16.54
C ARG A 96 22.32 18.88 17.05
N THR A 97 21.15 18.26 17.21
CA THR A 97 20.99 16.91 17.75
C THR A 97 20.21 16.00 16.83
N MET A 98 20.12 16.39 15.55
CA MET A 98 19.49 15.61 14.49
C MET A 98 18.04 15.24 14.86
N ASP A 99 17.33 16.22 15.43
CA ASP A 99 15.93 16.09 15.77
C ASP A 99 15.07 16.37 14.56
N GLY A 100 13.95 15.66 14.47
CA GLY A 100 13.05 15.76 13.34
C GLY A 100 11.80 14.96 13.57
N ARG A 101 11.17 14.58 12.47
CA ARG A 101 9.95 13.78 12.49
C ARG A 101 10.07 12.63 11.52
N GLU A 102 9.93 11.42 12.03
CA GLU A 102 9.66 10.26 11.19
C GLU A 102 8.19 10.28 10.78
N ARG A 103 7.90 9.71 9.61
CA ARG A 103 6.58 9.73 9.01
C ARG A 103 6.24 8.38 8.44
N LEU A 104 4.97 8.01 8.57
CA LEU A 104 4.31 6.99 7.77
C LEU A 104 3.42 7.68 6.75
N VAL A 105 3.67 7.41 5.48
CA VAL A 105 2.94 7.95 4.34
C VAL A 105 2.20 6.80 3.67
N ALA A 106 0.88 6.92 3.55
CA ALA A 106 0.08 6.02 2.73
C ALA A 106 -0.26 6.70 1.42
N LEU A 107 0.04 6.03 0.33
CA LEU A 107 -0.25 6.46 -1.03
C LEU A 107 -1.30 5.54 -1.64
N ASP A 108 -2.13 6.11 -2.50
CA ASP A 108 -2.96 5.35 -3.43
C ASP A 108 -2.05 4.63 -4.44
N GLU A 109 -2.23 3.32 -4.59
CA GLU A 109 -1.35 2.50 -5.43
C GLU A 109 -1.46 2.83 -6.93
N GLU A 110 -2.67 3.14 -7.40
CA GLU A 110 -2.91 3.40 -8.83
C GLU A 110 -2.39 4.78 -9.26
N THR A 111 -2.52 5.78 -8.39
CA THR A 111 -2.28 7.19 -8.72
C THR A 111 -1.04 7.79 -8.07
N GLY A 112 -0.53 7.17 -7.00
CA GLY A 112 0.52 7.72 -6.15
C GLY A 112 0.05 8.88 -5.26
N ALA A 113 -1.24 9.22 -5.25
CA ALA A 113 -1.76 10.31 -4.44
C ALA A 113 -1.57 10.02 -2.94
N VAL A 114 -1.17 11.03 -2.17
CA VAL A 114 -1.09 10.87 -0.71
C VAL A 114 -2.51 10.75 -0.15
N LEU A 115 -2.83 9.59 0.41
CA LEU A 115 -4.10 9.35 1.11
C LEU A 115 -4.05 9.98 2.50
N TRP A 116 -2.97 9.70 3.23
CA TRP A 116 -2.72 10.29 4.53
C TRP A 116 -1.23 10.25 4.89
N THR A 117 -0.87 11.07 5.87
CA THR A 117 0.45 11.07 6.51
C THR A 117 0.26 11.08 8.02
N ARG A 118 1.07 10.30 8.73
CA ARG A 118 1.26 10.39 10.18
C ARG A 118 2.72 10.64 10.48
N GLU A 119 2.97 11.36 11.55
CA GLU A 119 4.31 11.82 11.89
C GLU A 119 4.49 11.92 13.40
N TRP A 120 5.66 11.51 13.89
CA TRP A 120 6.02 11.55 15.31
C TRP A 120 7.41 12.15 15.48
N PRO A 121 7.69 12.80 16.64
CA PRO A 121 9.02 13.28 16.94
C PRO A 121 10.03 12.12 16.98
N ALA A 122 11.21 12.35 16.42
CA ALA A 122 12.33 11.44 16.50
C ALA A 122 13.62 12.23 16.72
N THR A 123 14.52 11.68 17.54
CA THR A 123 15.87 12.23 17.74
C THR A 123 16.89 11.21 17.28
N TYR A 124 17.80 11.64 16.40
CA TYR A 124 18.89 10.81 15.91
C TYR A 124 20.23 11.14 16.58
N ARG A 125 20.20 11.77 17.77
CA ARG A 125 21.40 12.11 18.55
C ARG A 125 22.39 10.96 18.74
N ASN A 126 21.89 9.73 18.86
CA ASN A 126 22.71 8.54 19.10
C ASN A 126 23.01 7.73 17.82
N ILE A 127 22.57 8.22 16.66
CA ILE A 127 22.86 7.64 15.34
C ILE A 127 24.00 8.46 14.72
N VAL A 128 25.00 7.78 14.15
CA VAL A 128 26.10 8.51 13.51
C VAL A 128 25.58 9.32 12.31
N PRO A 129 26.12 10.52 12.03
CA PRO A 129 25.50 11.44 11.08
C PRO A 129 25.24 10.88 9.68
N VAL A 130 26.13 9.99 9.19
CA VAL A 130 25.97 9.34 7.88
C VAL A 130 24.76 8.40 7.80
N PHE A 131 24.26 7.91 8.93
CA PHE A 131 23.09 7.04 8.99
C PHE A 131 21.85 7.77 9.49
N ALA A 132 21.93 8.98 10.01
CA ALA A 132 20.81 9.75 10.54
C ALA A 132 19.94 10.38 9.44
N THR A 133 19.56 9.56 8.46
CA THR A 133 18.88 9.93 7.20
C THR A 133 17.51 9.27 7.07
N GLY A 134 16.96 8.72 8.16
CA GLY A 134 15.59 8.25 8.22
C GLY A 134 15.39 6.78 8.63
N PRO A 135 14.12 6.35 8.68
CA PRO A 135 13.72 4.99 9.03
C PRO A 135 14.20 3.96 8.01
N ARG A 136 14.40 2.72 8.48
CA ARG A 136 15.02 1.61 7.72
C ARG A 136 14.19 0.34 7.67
N ALA A 137 13.32 0.14 8.66
CA ALA A 137 12.45 -1.02 8.74
C ALA A 137 11.34 -0.90 7.69
N THR A 138 11.14 -1.94 6.89
CA THR A 138 9.99 -2.00 5.97
C THR A 138 8.73 -2.16 6.82
N PRO A 139 7.63 -1.42 6.55
CA PRO A 139 6.36 -1.66 7.22
C PRO A 139 5.89 -3.12 7.05
N ALA A 140 5.05 -3.59 7.97
CA ALA A 140 4.31 -4.83 7.81
C ALA A 140 2.81 -4.51 7.83
N VAL A 141 2.06 -5.02 6.87
CA VAL A 141 0.60 -4.88 6.81
C VAL A 141 -0.03 -6.24 7.09
N ASP A 142 -1.05 -6.25 7.93
CA ASP A 142 -1.88 -7.42 8.22
C ASP A 142 -3.34 -6.95 8.38
N GLY A 143 -4.16 -7.24 7.39
CA GLY A 143 -5.54 -6.78 7.30
C GLY A 143 -5.68 -5.26 7.41
N ASP A 144 -6.43 -4.80 8.41
CA ASP A 144 -6.71 -3.38 8.66
C ASP A 144 -5.57 -2.64 9.40
N ARG A 145 -4.42 -3.28 9.61
CA ARG A 145 -3.31 -2.74 10.41
C ARG A 145 -2.01 -2.65 9.66
N VAL A 146 -1.32 -1.53 9.85
CA VAL A 146 0.08 -1.34 9.44
C VAL A 146 0.96 -1.13 10.67
N TYR A 147 2.02 -1.94 10.76
CA TYR A 147 3.00 -1.95 11.83
C TYR A 147 4.31 -1.36 11.33
N ILE A 148 4.88 -0.43 12.09
CA ILE A 148 6.12 0.26 11.74
C ILE A 148 7.08 0.30 12.91
N LEU A 149 8.37 0.32 12.61
CA LEU A 149 9.43 0.53 13.58
C LEU A 149 10.36 1.65 13.10
N GLY A 150 10.30 2.79 13.77
CA GLY A 150 11.17 3.93 13.52
C GLY A 150 12.65 3.62 13.81
N ALA A 151 13.57 4.32 13.15
CA ALA A 151 15.00 4.23 13.42
C ALA A 151 15.36 4.67 14.84
N ALA A 152 14.54 5.52 15.46
CA ALA A 152 14.66 5.92 16.87
C ALA A 152 14.07 4.90 17.86
N GLY A 153 13.53 3.77 17.39
CA GLY A 153 12.99 2.71 18.26
C GLY A 153 11.51 2.87 18.62
N MET A 154 10.76 3.69 17.88
CA MET A 154 9.33 3.82 18.08
C MET A 154 8.57 2.73 17.31
N LEU A 155 7.93 1.79 18.02
CA LEU A 155 7.09 0.75 17.44
C LEU A 155 5.63 1.20 17.50
N SER A 156 4.95 1.23 16.35
CA SER A 156 3.58 1.73 16.27
C SER A 156 2.72 0.86 15.37
N CYS A 157 1.41 0.86 15.66
CA CYS A 157 0.38 0.26 14.82
C CYS A 157 -0.67 1.32 14.47
N PHE A 158 -1.02 1.39 13.19
CA PHE A 158 -2.02 2.30 12.65
C PHE A 158 -3.08 1.53 11.87
N ASP A 159 -4.27 2.09 11.80
CA ASP A 159 -5.31 1.68 10.85
C ASP A 159 -4.87 2.00 9.41
N THR A 160 -5.00 1.04 8.49
CA THR A 160 -4.54 1.20 7.10
C THR A 160 -5.38 2.21 6.30
N ALA A 161 -6.67 2.34 6.62
CA ALA A 161 -7.60 3.17 5.87
C ALA A 161 -7.54 4.63 6.33
N SER A 162 -7.66 4.91 7.62
CA SER A 162 -7.69 6.26 8.19
C SER A 162 -6.30 6.79 8.56
N GLY A 163 -5.35 5.89 8.81
CA GLY A 163 -4.05 6.22 9.40
C GLY A 163 -4.14 6.51 10.90
N ASP A 164 -5.24 6.17 11.57
CA ASP A 164 -5.38 6.45 13.00
C ASP A 164 -4.46 5.56 13.82
N LEU A 165 -3.86 6.15 14.85
CA LEU A 165 -2.98 5.42 15.75
C LEU A 165 -3.82 4.48 16.61
N ILE A 166 -3.50 3.18 16.56
CA ILE A 166 -4.14 2.16 17.39
C ILE A 166 -3.36 2.01 18.70
N TRP A 167 -2.04 1.86 18.60
CA TRP A 167 -1.15 1.80 19.77
C TRP A 167 0.28 2.19 19.37
N GLN A 168 1.07 2.58 20.38
CA GLN A 168 2.46 3.00 20.23
C GLN A 168 3.28 2.57 21.45
N ILE A 169 4.51 2.14 21.21
CA ILE A 169 5.46 1.64 22.21
C ILE A 169 6.81 2.31 21.96
N ASP A 170 7.36 2.96 22.98
CA ASP A 170 8.74 3.45 22.96
C ASP A 170 9.65 2.33 23.44
N THR A 171 10.31 1.63 22.52
CA THR A 171 11.13 0.47 22.88
C THR A 171 12.35 0.83 23.74
N VAL A 172 12.81 2.08 23.66
CA VAL A 172 13.93 2.58 24.47
C VAL A 172 13.45 2.81 25.91
N ALA A 173 12.32 3.48 26.06
CA ALA A 173 11.76 3.79 27.38
C ALA A 173 11.19 2.56 28.09
N ASP A 174 10.41 1.75 27.36
CA ASP A 174 9.62 0.66 27.95
C ASP A 174 10.43 -0.62 28.15
N TYR A 175 11.45 -0.85 27.30
CA TYR A 175 12.23 -2.11 27.28
C TYR A 175 13.74 -1.91 27.38
N GLY A 176 14.23 -0.66 27.48
CA GLY A 176 15.66 -0.38 27.59
C GLY A 176 16.44 -0.73 26.32
N VAL A 177 15.78 -0.73 25.15
CA VAL A 177 16.46 -1.01 23.87
C VAL A 177 17.55 0.03 23.62
N THR A 178 18.74 -0.44 23.29
CA THR A 178 19.81 0.42 22.81
C THR A 178 19.62 0.66 21.32
N VAL A 179 19.36 1.90 20.92
CA VAL A 179 19.34 2.29 19.50
C VAL A 179 20.74 2.07 18.91
N PRO A 180 20.90 1.21 17.89
CA PRO A 180 22.20 1.03 17.25
C PRO A 180 22.72 2.33 16.66
N VAL A 181 24.04 2.45 16.51
CA VAL A 181 24.67 3.63 15.89
C VAL A 181 24.21 3.89 14.45
N TYR A 182 23.62 2.90 13.80
CA TYR A 182 23.01 2.97 12.46
C TYR A 182 21.48 3.06 12.51
N GLY A 183 20.86 3.22 13.68
CA GLY A 183 19.41 3.22 13.88
C GLY A 183 18.79 1.82 13.90
N VAL A 184 17.59 1.71 14.44
CA VAL A 184 16.81 0.45 14.40
C VAL A 184 16.41 0.14 12.95
N ALA A 185 16.57 -1.13 12.55
CA ALA A 185 16.39 -1.58 11.17
C ALA A 185 15.61 -2.90 11.02
N HIS A 186 14.99 -3.37 12.11
CA HIS A 186 14.26 -4.64 12.10
C HIS A 186 12.82 -4.42 11.63
N SER A 187 12.48 -4.89 10.44
CA SER A 187 11.10 -4.89 9.94
C SER A 187 10.20 -5.71 10.86
N PRO A 188 9.03 -5.19 11.30
CA PRO A 188 8.09 -5.95 12.10
C PRO A 188 7.71 -7.30 11.47
N LEU A 189 7.35 -8.26 12.30
CA LEU A 189 6.73 -9.52 11.93
C LEU A 189 5.46 -9.67 12.74
N VAL A 190 4.36 -9.98 12.06
CA VAL A 190 3.10 -10.34 12.68
C VAL A 190 2.99 -11.86 12.67
N GLU A 191 2.71 -12.45 13.83
CA GLU A 191 2.51 -13.89 14.02
C GLU A 191 1.28 -14.07 14.89
N GLY A 192 0.28 -14.81 14.40
CA GLY A 192 -0.97 -15.05 15.14
C GLY A 192 -2.15 -15.34 14.24
#